data_AF-A0A8C4R384-F1
#
_entry.id   AF-A0A8C4R384-F1
#
_cell.length_a   1.000
_cell.length_b   1.000
_cell.length_c   1.000
_cell.angle_alpha   90.00
_cell.angle_beta   90.00
_cell.angle_gamma   90.00
#
_symmetry.space_group_name_H-M   'P 1'
#
loop_
_entity.id
_entity.type
_entity.pdbx_description
1 polymer ?
#
loop_
_entity_poly.entity_id
_entity_poly.type
_entity_poly.pdbx_seq_one_letter_code
_entity_poly.pdbx_strand_id
1 'polypeptide(L)'
;MDEDKEYSFLDLTIQLALEGDTGAGRQQEKGVSNVQGDYQRYYVFLPDQHHQYAFEEQRIMASGQPLKGRLVSRLRFSQLEHIPVILSTLRQQACLVELLQSCIRHVAPTDLSNCYHFEVVLLSDILLIVYFQHPLTENLMCLEVDMTKPTGPWCRLSARPNDTIICTDEFLSSVLQRCLSLPITLRALLRCVDKIQDPSHNSCSSEFQHPSHNSFSTS
;
A
#
# COMPACT_ATOMS: atom_id res chain seq x y z
N MET A 1 6.46 0.82 -23.83
CA MET A 1 5.47 -0.26 -23.64
C MET A 1 4.40 -0.13 -24.71
N ASP A 2 3.95 -1.23 -25.30
CA ASP A 2 2.88 -1.22 -26.32
C ASP A 2 1.52 -0.97 -25.65
N GLU A 3 0.80 0.07 -26.08
CA GLU A 3 -0.49 0.50 -25.49
C GLU A 3 -1.63 -0.50 -25.77
N ASP A 4 -1.51 -1.29 -26.84
CA ASP A 4 -2.58 -2.21 -27.27
C ASP A 4 -2.41 -3.63 -26.72
N LYS A 5 -1.31 -3.89 -25.99
CA LYS A 5 -1.02 -5.19 -25.42
C LYS A 5 -1.58 -5.33 -24.01
N GLU A 6 -2.15 -6.50 -23.74
CA GLU A 6 -2.67 -6.89 -22.42
C GLU A 6 -1.57 -7.61 -21.63
N TYR A 7 -1.38 -7.23 -20.38
CA TYR A 7 -0.35 -7.76 -19.48
C TYR A 7 -0.98 -8.30 -18.20
N SER A 8 -0.25 -9.14 -17.45
CA SER A 8 -0.58 -9.39 -16.04
C SER A 8 -0.61 -8.04 -15.30
N PHE A 9 -1.64 -7.82 -14.48
CA PHE A 9 -1.75 -6.55 -13.75
C PHE A 9 -0.55 -6.30 -12.84
N LEU A 10 -0.03 -7.38 -12.23
CA LEU A 10 1.15 -7.30 -11.37
C LEU A 10 2.39 -6.92 -12.18
N ASP A 11 2.65 -7.60 -13.30
CA ASP A 11 3.79 -7.30 -14.18
C ASP A 11 3.75 -5.85 -14.67
N LEU A 12 2.57 -5.36 -15.06
CA LEU A 12 2.40 -3.98 -15.50
C LEU A 12 2.71 -2.99 -14.36
N THR A 13 2.20 -3.27 -13.16
CA THR A 13 2.42 -2.42 -11.98
C THR A 13 3.90 -2.38 -11.61
N ILE A 14 4.57 -3.54 -11.62
CA ILE A 14 6.01 -3.65 -11.38
C ILE A 14 6.76 -2.83 -12.41
N GLN A 15 6.50 -3.05 -13.70
CA GLN A 15 7.22 -2.32 -14.76
C GLN A 15 7.06 -0.80 -14.59
N LEU A 16 5.85 -0.32 -14.31
CA LEU A 16 5.60 1.10 -14.05
C LEU A 16 6.32 1.61 -12.79
N ALA A 17 6.37 0.81 -11.71
CA ALA A 17 7.06 1.17 -10.48
C ALA A 17 8.57 1.37 -10.72
N LEU A 18 9.15 0.48 -11.52
CA LEU A 18 10.57 0.46 -11.81
C LEU A 18 10.98 1.53 -12.84
N GLU A 19 10.10 1.86 -13.79
CA GLU A 19 10.33 2.94 -14.76
C GLU A 19 10.33 4.34 -14.09
N GLY A 20 9.45 4.56 -13.10
CA GLY A 20 9.32 5.85 -12.40
C GLY A 20 10.52 6.27 -11.53
N ASP A 21 11.38 5.33 -11.11
CA ASP A 21 12.52 5.58 -10.22
C ASP A 21 13.78 6.10 -10.98
N THR A 22 13.73 6.16 -12.32
CA THR A 22 14.86 6.59 -13.16
C THR A 22 15.09 8.12 -13.22
N GLY A 23 14.26 8.91 -12.52
CA GLY A 23 14.30 10.39 -12.54
C GLY A 23 15.40 11.06 -11.71
N ALA A 24 16.16 10.32 -10.90
CA ALA A 24 17.33 10.84 -10.18
C ALA A 24 18.55 10.01 -10.59
N GLY A 25 19.61 10.66 -11.08
CA GLY A 25 20.82 10.03 -11.62
C GLY A 25 21.64 9.19 -10.62
N ARG A 26 21.04 8.13 -10.07
CA ARG A 26 21.71 7.04 -9.37
C ARG A 26 22.02 5.97 -10.40
N GLN A 27 23.26 5.50 -10.36
CA GLN A 27 23.77 4.46 -11.24
C GLN A 27 22.84 3.24 -11.17
N GLN A 28 22.47 2.73 -12.34
CA GLN A 28 21.66 1.54 -12.53
C GLN A 28 22.32 0.33 -11.87
N GLU A 29 21.88 0.00 -10.66
CA GLU A 29 21.92 -1.38 -10.19
C GLU A 29 20.55 -1.99 -10.54
N LYS A 30 20.55 -3.01 -11.40
CA LYS A 30 19.35 -3.79 -11.72
C LYS A 30 18.81 -4.34 -10.40
N GLY A 31 17.74 -3.75 -9.85
CA GLY A 31 17.19 -4.26 -8.60
C GLY A 31 16.71 -5.69 -8.82
N VAL A 32 17.16 -6.55 -7.93
CA VAL A 32 17.01 -7.99 -8.04
C VAL A 32 15.71 -8.36 -7.34
N SER A 33 14.68 -8.72 -8.11
CA SER A 33 13.59 -9.52 -7.56
C SER A 33 14.16 -10.90 -7.22
N ASN A 34 14.09 -11.30 -5.95
CA ASN A 34 14.50 -12.65 -5.58
C ASN A 34 13.27 -13.56 -5.68
N VAL A 35 13.16 -14.28 -6.80
CA VAL A 35 12.11 -15.27 -7.01
C VAL A 35 12.48 -16.51 -6.21
N GLN A 36 11.90 -16.62 -5.02
CA GLN A 36 12.04 -17.80 -4.15
C GLN A 36 10.67 -18.45 -4.02
N GLY A 37 10.39 -19.48 -4.84
CA GLY A 37 9.04 -20.04 -5.04
C GLY A 37 8.17 -19.17 -5.96
N ASP A 38 6.84 -19.37 -5.94
CA ASP A 38 5.84 -18.64 -6.76
C ASP A 38 5.66 -17.14 -6.37
N TYR A 39 6.49 -16.62 -5.46
CA TYR A 39 6.39 -15.26 -4.94
C TYR A 39 7.50 -14.35 -5.46
N GLN A 40 7.12 -13.16 -5.92
CA GLN A 40 8.02 -12.04 -6.15
C GLN A 40 8.17 -11.21 -4.88
N ARG A 41 9.41 -10.92 -4.48
CA ARG A 41 9.72 -10.19 -3.25
C ARG A 41 10.37 -8.84 -3.54
N TYR A 42 9.91 -7.83 -2.81
CA TYR A 42 10.43 -6.47 -2.84
C TYR A 42 10.73 -5.98 -1.43
N TYR A 43 11.72 -5.11 -1.31
CA TYR A 43 12.24 -4.62 -0.03
C TYR A 43 12.09 -3.11 0.06
N VAL A 44 11.61 -2.63 1.20
CA VAL A 44 11.50 -1.20 1.51
C VAL A 44 12.21 -0.93 2.83
N PHE A 45 13.19 -0.05 2.79
CA PHE A 45 13.96 0.38 3.95
C PHE A 45 13.44 1.75 4.42
N LEU A 46 12.82 1.76 5.59
CA LEU A 46 12.38 2.96 6.30
C LEU A 46 13.43 3.31 7.37
N PRO A 47 13.47 4.55 7.89
CA PRO A 47 14.52 4.99 8.81
C PRO A 47 14.71 4.12 10.06
N ASP A 48 13.66 3.45 10.52
CA ASP A 48 13.62 2.62 11.74
C ASP A 48 13.08 1.20 11.49
N GLN A 49 12.72 0.83 10.25
CA GLN A 49 12.06 -0.45 9.96
C GLN A 49 12.43 -0.96 8.56
N HIS A 50 12.63 -2.27 8.42
CA HIS A 50 12.87 -2.93 7.13
C HIS A 50 11.67 -3.81 6.79
N HIS A 51 11.06 -3.60 5.63
CA HIS A 51 9.87 -4.34 5.20
C HIS A 51 10.17 -5.19 3.97
N GLN A 52 9.64 -6.41 3.95
CA GLN A 52 9.61 -7.30 2.80
C GLN A 52 8.15 -7.50 2.37
N TYR A 53 7.87 -7.23 1.11
CA TYR A 53 6.58 -7.45 0.48
C TYR A 53 6.67 -8.63 -0.47
N ALA A 54 5.88 -9.66 -0.21
CA ALA A 54 5.71 -10.80 -1.10
C ALA A 54 4.40 -10.63 -1.90
N PHE A 55 4.50 -10.78 -3.22
CA PHE A 55 3.39 -10.80 -4.14
C PHE A 55 3.32 -12.18 -4.80
N GLU A 56 2.16 -12.81 -4.75
CA GLU A 56 1.89 -14.06 -5.46
C GLU A 56 1.02 -13.76 -6.67
N GLU A 57 1.48 -14.13 -7.87
CA GLU A 57 0.71 -13.86 -9.09
C GLU A 57 -0.68 -14.53 -9.05
N GLN A 58 -0.77 -15.73 -8.46
CA GLN A 58 -2.03 -16.46 -8.28
C GLN A 58 -2.99 -15.80 -7.28
N ARG A 59 -2.53 -14.83 -6.48
CA ARG A 59 -3.36 -14.10 -5.51
C ARG A 59 -3.69 -12.68 -5.98
N ILE A 60 -3.42 -12.37 -7.24
CA ILE A 60 -3.91 -11.18 -7.93
C ILE A 60 -5.09 -11.60 -8.81
N MET A 61 -6.23 -11.88 -8.16
CA MET A 61 -7.42 -12.37 -8.84
C MET A 61 -8.61 -11.45 -8.58
N ALA A 62 -9.42 -11.21 -9.60
CA ALA A 62 -10.75 -10.66 -9.45
C ALA A 62 -11.77 -11.70 -9.90
N SER A 63 -12.72 -12.06 -9.04
CA SER A 63 -13.78 -13.02 -9.35
C SER A 63 -13.25 -14.38 -9.86
N GLY A 64 -12.12 -14.83 -9.32
CA GLY A 64 -11.49 -16.11 -9.71
C GLY A 64 -10.78 -16.09 -11.08
N GLN A 65 -10.55 -14.92 -11.65
CA GLN A 65 -9.75 -14.74 -12.87
C GLN A 65 -8.52 -13.88 -12.58
N PRO A 66 -7.37 -14.13 -13.23
CA PRO A 66 -6.19 -13.27 -13.11
C PRO A 66 -6.53 -11.84 -13.52
N LEU A 67 -6.14 -10.87 -12.69
CA LEU A 67 -6.34 -9.46 -13.01
C LEU A 67 -5.39 -9.08 -14.15
N LYS A 68 -5.93 -8.45 -15.19
CA LYS A 68 -5.16 -7.99 -16.35
C LYS A 68 -5.01 -6.48 -16.33
N GLY A 69 -3.84 -6.02 -16.73
CA GLY A 69 -3.49 -4.62 -16.85
C GLY A 69 -3.39 -4.17 -18.30
N ARG A 70 -3.77 -2.93 -18.56
CA ARG A 70 -3.49 -2.22 -19.81
C ARG A 70 -3.06 -0.79 -19.50
N LEU A 71 -2.01 -0.33 -20.18
CA LEU A 71 -1.63 1.08 -20.14
C LEU A 71 -2.57 1.88 -21.05
N VAL A 72 -3.20 2.92 -20.50
CA VAL A 72 -4.08 3.81 -21.26
C VAL A 72 -3.51 5.22 -21.22
N SER A 73 -3.02 5.71 -22.36
CA SER A 73 -2.45 7.06 -22.47
C SER A 73 -3.49 8.12 -22.84
N ARG A 74 -4.59 7.71 -23.49
CA ARG A 74 -5.64 8.61 -23.97
C ARG A 74 -7.01 7.99 -23.76
N LEU A 75 -7.91 8.77 -23.17
CA LEU A 75 -9.32 8.44 -23.05
C LEU A 75 -10.14 9.41 -23.90
N ARG A 76 -10.99 8.88 -24.78
CA ARG A 76 -11.93 9.69 -25.56
C ARG A 76 -13.30 9.62 -24.90
N PHE A 77 -13.90 10.78 -24.67
CA PHE A 77 -15.26 10.87 -24.13
C PHE A 77 -16.24 11.15 -25.26
N SER A 78 -17.17 10.23 -25.50
CA SER A 78 -18.24 10.42 -26.49
C SER A 78 -19.47 11.10 -25.88
N GLN A 79 -19.70 10.91 -24.58
CA GLN A 79 -20.86 11.42 -23.84
C GLN A 79 -20.40 11.96 -22.48
N LEU A 80 -20.83 13.18 -22.14
CA LEU A 80 -20.42 13.86 -20.90
C LEU A 80 -20.92 13.14 -19.64
N GLU A 81 -22.06 12.45 -19.74
CA GLU A 81 -22.69 11.71 -18.63
C GLU A 81 -21.81 10.57 -18.10
N HIS A 82 -20.90 10.03 -18.91
CA HIS A 82 -20.00 8.95 -18.50
C HIS A 82 -18.72 9.45 -17.81
N ILE A 83 -18.40 10.74 -17.92
CA ILE A 83 -17.17 11.31 -17.36
C ILE A 83 -17.04 11.05 -15.85
N PRO A 84 -18.07 11.28 -15.02
CA PRO A 84 -17.95 11.08 -13.58
C PRO A 84 -17.63 9.64 -13.19
N VAL A 85 -18.29 8.66 -13.84
CA VAL A 85 -18.07 7.23 -13.59
C VAL A 85 -16.65 6.84 -13.99
N ILE A 86 -16.22 7.24 -15.20
CA ILE A 86 -14.86 6.96 -15.67
C ILE A 86 -13.81 7.58 -14.73
N LEU A 87 -13.97 8.84 -14.33
CA LEU A 87 -13.05 9.49 -13.41
C LEU A 87 -13.04 8.82 -12.02
N SER A 88 -14.18 8.31 -11.56
CA SER A 88 -14.25 7.55 -10.31
C SER A 88 -13.42 6.27 -10.40
N THR A 89 -13.60 5.49 -11.47
CA THR A 89 -12.83 4.26 -11.71
C THR A 89 -11.34 4.54 -11.84
N LEU A 90 -10.94 5.57 -12.59
CA LEU A 90 -9.53 5.92 -12.75
C LEU A 90 -8.88 6.34 -11.43
N ARG A 91 -9.61 7.06 -10.55
CA ARG A 91 -9.09 7.42 -9.23
C ARG A 91 -8.88 6.19 -8.35
N GLN A 92 -9.80 5.23 -8.40
CA GLN A 92 -9.66 3.96 -7.68
C GLN A 92 -8.45 3.16 -8.19
N GLN A 93 -8.33 3.03 -9.51
CA GLN A 93 -7.19 2.35 -10.14
C GLN A 93 -5.86 3.05 -9.83
N ALA A 94 -5.80 4.37 -9.92
CA ALA A 94 -4.61 5.14 -9.57
C ALA A 94 -4.22 4.95 -8.09
N CYS A 95 -5.19 4.95 -7.18
CA CYS A 95 -4.94 4.65 -5.77
C CYS A 95 -4.39 3.24 -5.58
N LEU A 96 -5.00 2.21 -6.19
CA LEU A 96 -4.53 0.83 -6.09
C LEU A 96 -3.09 0.69 -6.60
N VAL A 97 -2.82 1.24 -7.79
CA VAL A 97 -1.49 1.20 -8.40
C VAL A 97 -0.48 1.91 -7.52
N GLU A 98 -0.78 3.11 -7.01
CA GLU A 98 0.11 3.85 -6.10
C GLU A 98 0.45 3.03 -4.85
N LEU A 99 -0.54 2.38 -4.23
CA LEU A 99 -0.32 1.53 -3.07
C LEU A 99 0.63 0.36 -3.36
N LEU A 100 0.43 -0.33 -4.48
CA LEU A 100 1.28 -1.45 -4.89
C LEU A 100 2.69 -0.99 -5.24
N GLN A 101 2.79 0.10 -6.02
CA GLN A 101 4.06 0.70 -6.39
C GLN A 101 4.83 1.18 -5.16
N SER A 102 4.15 1.62 -4.10
CA SER A 102 4.80 2.04 -2.85
C SER A 102 5.63 0.92 -2.19
N CYS A 103 5.30 -0.35 -2.46
CA CYS A 103 6.00 -1.53 -1.97
C CYS A 103 7.15 -2.01 -2.87
N ILE A 104 7.22 -1.53 -4.11
CA ILE A 104 8.13 -2.02 -5.15
C ILE A 104 9.28 -1.02 -5.32
N ARG A 105 10.50 -1.45 -4.98
CA ARG A 105 11.71 -0.62 -5.09
C ARG A 105 12.89 -1.44 -5.63
N HIS A 106 13.78 -0.79 -6.37
CA HIS A 106 15.06 -1.36 -6.76
C HIS A 106 16.09 -1.21 -5.63
N VAL A 107 16.00 -2.07 -4.61
CA VAL A 107 17.01 -2.09 -3.56
C VAL A 107 17.47 -3.53 -3.34
N ALA A 108 18.78 -3.75 -3.41
CA ALA A 108 19.36 -5.03 -3.04
C ALA A 108 19.16 -5.26 -1.54
N PRO A 109 18.72 -6.46 -1.12
CA PRO A 109 18.50 -6.75 0.28
C PRO A 109 19.84 -6.59 1.03
N THR A 110 19.90 -5.62 1.94
CA THR A 110 21.04 -5.41 2.83
C THR A 110 20.57 -5.81 4.22
N ASP A 111 21.16 -6.87 4.78
CA ASP A 111 20.82 -7.46 6.09
C ASP A 111 19.31 -7.73 6.33
N LEU A 112 18.91 -8.98 6.07
CA LEU A 112 17.51 -9.43 6.20
C LEU A 112 17.14 -9.90 7.60
N SER A 113 18.04 -9.86 8.58
CA SER A 113 17.84 -10.55 9.86
C SER A 113 16.68 -9.99 10.70
N ASN A 114 16.24 -8.75 10.44
CA ASN A 114 15.17 -8.06 11.20
C ASN A 114 14.09 -7.45 10.29
N CYS A 115 13.69 -8.18 9.24
CA CYS A 115 12.68 -7.69 8.29
C CYS A 115 11.25 -8.06 8.73
N TYR A 116 10.32 -7.11 8.67
CA TYR A 116 8.88 -7.39 8.77
C TYR A 116 8.37 -7.96 7.46
N HIS A 117 7.68 -9.09 7.53
CA HIS A 117 7.21 -9.83 6.37
C HIS A 117 5.73 -9.57 6.14
N PHE A 118 5.41 -9.06 4.95
CA PHE A 118 4.06 -8.76 4.51
C PHE A 118 3.75 -9.54 3.23
N GLU A 119 2.58 -10.15 3.19
CA GLU A 119 2.04 -10.77 1.99
C GLU A 119 0.91 -9.91 1.45
N VAL A 120 1.03 -9.44 0.21
CA VAL A 120 0.08 -8.52 -0.43
C VAL A 120 -0.77 -9.29 -1.44
N VAL A 121 -2.08 -9.13 -1.32
CA VAL A 121 -3.10 -9.89 -2.05
C VAL A 121 -4.14 -8.93 -2.59
N LEU A 122 -4.56 -9.14 -3.83
CA LEU A 122 -5.68 -8.42 -4.41
C LEU A 122 -6.86 -9.39 -4.55
N LEU A 123 -7.94 -9.14 -3.82
CA LEU A 123 -9.18 -9.89 -3.97
C LEU A 123 -10.06 -9.36 -5.10
N SER A 124 -9.89 -8.10 -5.45
CA SER A 124 -10.55 -7.42 -6.57
C SER A 124 -9.77 -6.16 -6.97
N ASP A 125 -10.31 -5.39 -7.92
CA ASP A 125 -9.80 -4.09 -8.34
C ASP A 125 -10.04 -2.96 -7.32
N ILE A 126 -10.70 -3.25 -6.20
CA ILE A 126 -11.08 -2.29 -5.15
C ILE A 126 -10.75 -2.77 -3.72
N LEU A 127 -10.27 -4.01 -3.56
CA LEU A 127 -9.96 -4.60 -2.26
C LEU A 127 -8.58 -5.23 -2.26
N LEU A 128 -7.67 -4.59 -1.53
CA LEU A 128 -6.32 -5.07 -1.25
C LEU A 128 -6.25 -5.59 0.17
N ILE A 129 -5.56 -6.71 0.37
CA ILE A 129 -5.34 -7.31 1.68
C ILE A 129 -3.84 -7.48 1.92
N VAL A 130 -3.39 -7.13 3.12
CA VAL A 130 -2.05 -7.39 3.60
C VAL A 130 -2.09 -8.35 4.78
N TYR A 131 -1.48 -9.51 4.64
CA TYR A 131 -1.29 -10.47 5.73
C TYR A 131 0.09 -10.32 6.34
N PHE A 132 0.16 -10.41 7.67
CA PHE A 132 1.42 -10.34 8.41
C PHE A 132 1.29 -11.00 9.79
N GLN A 133 2.40 -11.40 10.38
CA GLN A 133 2.41 -11.93 11.74
C GLN A 133 2.16 -10.80 12.74
N HIS A 134 1.27 -11.04 13.71
CA HIS A 134 0.97 -10.11 14.79
C HIS A 134 2.27 -9.81 15.56
N PRO A 135 2.65 -8.54 15.76
CA PRO A 135 3.95 -8.22 16.38
C PRO A 135 4.07 -8.65 17.85
N LEU A 136 2.95 -8.80 18.55
CA LEU A 136 2.89 -9.25 19.96
C LEU A 136 2.50 -10.71 20.15
N THR A 137 1.95 -11.35 19.12
CA THR A 137 1.37 -12.71 19.22
C THR A 137 1.81 -13.48 17.98
N GLU A 138 2.16 -14.76 18.05
CA GLU A 138 2.54 -15.49 16.82
C GLU A 138 1.35 -15.77 15.87
N ASN A 139 0.26 -15.03 16.03
CA ASN A 139 -0.96 -15.15 15.24
C ASN A 139 -0.85 -14.37 13.93
N LEU A 140 -1.69 -14.71 12.97
CA LEU A 140 -1.80 -13.97 11.71
C LEU A 140 -2.75 -12.79 11.87
N MET A 141 -2.35 -11.61 11.38
CA MET A 141 -3.18 -10.43 11.20
C MET A 141 -3.47 -10.18 9.73
N CYS A 142 -4.54 -9.41 9.50
CA CYS A 142 -4.98 -8.99 8.19
C CYS A 142 -5.30 -7.48 8.22
N LEU A 143 -4.68 -6.72 7.33
CA LEU A 143 -5.08 -5.34 7.04
C LEU A 143 -5.80 -5.32 5.69
N GLU A 144 -7.09 -5.07 5.72
CA GLU A 144 -7.88 -4.85 4.51
C GLU A 144 -7.84 -3.37 4.13
N VAL A 145 -7.69 -3.08 2.84
CA VAL A 145 -7.71 -1.74 2.26
C VAL A 145 -8.79 -1.70 1.20
N ASP A 146 -9.86 -0.98 1.51
CA ASP A 146 -11.07 -0.84 0.70
C ASP A 146 -11.07 0.52 -0.01
N MET A 147 -11.11 0.51 -1.34
CA MET A 147 -11.08 1.70 -2.20
C MET A 147 -12.47 2.09 -2.76
N THR A 148 -13.55 1.51 -2.23
CA THR A 148 -14.92 1.84 -2.67
C THR A 148 -15.38 3.22 -2.21
N LYS A 149 -14.82 3.73 -1.12
CA LYS A 149 -15.29 5.00 -0.53
C LYS A 149 -14.83 6.20 -1.36
N PRO A 150 -15.72 7.16 -1.64
CA PRO A 150 -15.34 8.39 -2.36
C PRO A 150 -14.40 9.28 -1.55
N THR A 151 -14.32 9.09 -0.23
CA THR A 151 -13.42 9.82 0.68
C THR A 151 -11.96 9.33 0.61
N GLY A 152 -11.67 8.29 -0.19
CA GLY A 152 -10.35 7.67 -0.28
C GLY A 152 -10.31 6.28 0.36
N PRO A 153 -9.14 5.61 0.33
CA PRO A 153 -9.00 4.25 0.83
C PRO A 153 -9.32 4.17 2.33
N TRP A 154 -9.89 3.04 2.75
CA TRP A 154 -10.26 2.77 4.13
C TRP A 154 -9.64 1.47 4.62
N CYS A 155 -8.99 1.54 5.78
CA CYS A 155 -8.34 0.40 6.42
C CYS A 155 -9.29 -0.31 7.38
N ARG A 156 -9.24 -1.65 7.39
CA ARG A 156 -9.83 -2.49 8.45
C ARG A 156 -8.79 -3.47 8.96
N LEU A 157 -8.45 -3.37 10.24
CA LEU A 157 -7.48 -4.23 10.88
C LEU A 157 -8.19 -5.39 11.60
N SER A 158 -7.98 -6.59 11.09
CA SER A 158 -8.55 -7.82 11.64
C SER A 158 -7.46 -8.65 12.32
N ALA A 159 -7.75 -9.08 13.55
CA ALA A 159 -6.93 -9.97 14.36
C ALA A 159 -7.81 -11.08 14.96
N ARG A 160 -7.23 -12.05 15.66
CA ARG A 160 -8.05 -13.04 16.38
C ARG A 160 -8.84 -12.35 17.50
N PRO A 161 -10.02 -12.87 17.90
CA PRO A 161 -10.86 -12.23 18.93
C PRO A 161 -10.17 -11.94 20.27
N ASN A 162 -9.09 -12.66 20.59
CA ASN A 162 -8.34 -12.50 21.84
C ASN A 162 -7.01 -11.76 21.65
N ASP A 163 -6.68 -11.31 20.44
CA ASP A 163 -5.49 -10.52 20.19
C ASP A 163 -5.65 -9.10 20.75
N THR A 164 -4.53 -8.50 21.16
CA THR A 164 -4.52 -7.13 21.66
C THR A 164 -4.79 -6.17 20.50
N ILE A 165 -5.68 -5.20 20.71
CA ILE A 165 -5.94 -4.15 19.71
C ILE A 165 -4.69 -3.26 19.61
N ILE A 166 -4.04 -3.27 18.45
CA ILE A 166 -2.79 -2.52 18.21
C ILE A 166 -3.09 -1.06 17.83
N CYS A 167 -3.95 -0.84 16.84
CA CYS A 167 -4.41 0.49 16.42
C CYS A 167 -5.89 0.41 16.00
N THR A 168 -6.53 1.56 15.77
CA THR A 168 -7.88 1.63 15.23
C THR A 168 -7.91 1.77 13.71
N ASP A 169 -9.01 1.35 13.10
CA ASP A 169 -9.28 1.48 11.66
C ASP A 169 -9.23 2.95 11.20
N GLU A 170 -9.76 3.88 11.99
CA GLU A 170 -9.78 5.31 11.69
C GLU A 170 -8.36 5.89 11.63
N PHE A 171 -7.50 5.49 12.57
CA PHE A 171 -6.11 5.94 12.61
C PHE A 171 -5.37 5.49 11.36
N LEU A 172 -5.44 4.19 11.04
CA LEU A 172 -4.76 3.64 9.87
C LEU A 172 -5.32 4.21 8.56
N SER A 173 -6.63 4.38 8.47
CA SER A 173 -7.27 5.02 7.32
C SER A 173 -6.78 6.46 7.13
N SER A 174 -6.66 7.24 8.21
CA SER A 174 -6.16 8.61 8.15
C SER A 174 -4.70 8.67 7.71
N VAL A 175 -3.84 7.78 8.22
CA VAL A 175 -2.44 7.69 7.78
C VAL A 175 -2.39 7.34 6.29
N LEU A 176 -3.12 6.30 5.86
CA LEU A 176 -3.10 5.84 4.49
C LEU A 176 -3.63 6.89 3.51
N GLN A 177 -4.70 7.60 3.85
CA GLN A 177 -5.24 8.67 3.01
C GLN A 177 -4.26 9.85 2.84
N ARG A 178 -3.37 10.08 3.80
CA ARG A 178 -2.37 11.16 3.73
C ARG A 178 -1.12 10.76 2.96
N CYS A 179 -0.69 9.51 3.04
CA CYS A 179 0.58 9.07 2.45
C CYS A 179 0.42 8.24 1.18
N LEU A 180 -0.74 7.61 0.95
CA LEU A 180 -1.00 6.61 -0.08
C LEU A 180 0.13 5.57 -0.20
N SER A 181 0.71 5.18 0.94
CA SER A 181 1.88 4.32 1.00
C SER A 181 1.67 3.20 2.02
N LEU A 182 1.61 1.96 1.54
CA LEU A 182 1.50 0.79 2.40
C LEU A 182 2.66 0.68 3.40
N PRO A 183 3.94 0.88 3.01
CA PRO A 183 5.05 0.89 3.96
C PRO A 183 4.92 1.91 5.08
N ILE A 184 4.48 3.13 4.77
CA ILE A 184 4.31 4.17 5.79
C ILE A 184 3.15 3.85 6.74
N THR A 185 2.04 3.31 6.21
CA THR A 185 0.89 2.89 7.02
C THR A 185 1.23 1.73 7.94
N LEU A 186 1.90 0.70 7.42
CA LEU A 186 2.34 -0.45 8.21
C LEU A 186 3.39 -0.04 9.24
N ARG A 187 4.25 0.92 8.92
CA ARG A 187 5.17 1.52 9.90
C ARG A 187 4.44 2.21 11.04
N ALA A 188 3.40 2.99 10.73
CA ALA A 188 2.57 3.62 11.76
C ALA A 188 1.87 2.57 12.63
N LEU A 189 1.43 1.46 12.04
CA LEU A 189 0.87 0.32 12.76
C LEU A 189 1.89 -0.28 13.74
N LEU A 190 3.09 -0.62 13.24
CA LEU A 190 4.16 -1.19 14.06
C LEU A 190 4.60 -0.23 15.18
N ARG A 191 4.60 1.08 14.94
CA ARG A 191 4.85 2.06 16.00
C ARG A 191 3.78 2.10 17.10
N CYS A 192 2.54 1.69 16.83
CA CYS A 192 1.57 1.51 17.92
C CYS A 192 2.01 0.37 18.85
N VAL A 193 2.61 -0.70 18.30
CA VAL A 193 3.11 -1.85 19.07
C VAL A 193 4.23 -1.42 20.01
N ASP A 194 5.19 -0.65 19.51
CA ASP A 194 6.31 -0.15 20.32
C ASP A 194 5.78 0.62 21.55
N LYS A 195 4.72 1.41 21.40
CA LYS A 195 4.07 2.13 22.51
C LYS A 195 3.38 1.22 23.52
N ILE A 196 2.88 0.06 23.09
CA ILE A 196 2.27 -0.93 23.98
C ILE A 196 3.36 -1.65 24.80
N GLN A 197 4.50 -1.96 24.17
CA GLN A 197 5.63 -2.61 24.83
C GLN A 197 6.45 -1.66 25.71
N ASP A 198 6.57 -0.39 25.32
CA ASP A 198 7.24 0.67 26.09
C ASP A 198 6.39 1.96 26.13
N PRO A 199 5.43 2.05 27.07
CA PRO A 199 4.55 3.22 27.20
C PRO A 199 5.26 4.49 27.70
N SER A 200 6.56 4.43 28.02
CA SER A 200 7.32 5.56 28.55
C SER A 200 7.85 6.51 27.45
N HIS A 201 7.86 6.09 26.18
CA HIS A 201 8.40 6.85 25.06
C HIS A 201 7.30 7.59 24.26
N ASN A 202 6.77 8.68 24.84
CA ASN A 202 5.64 9.42 24.28
C ASN A 202 6.09 10.59 23.38
N SER A 203 6.06 10.44 22.04
CA SER A 203 6.45 11.53 21.12
C SER A 203 5.71 11.61 19.78
N CYS A 204 4.54 10.98 19.60
CA CYS A 204 3.81 11.07 18.33
C CYS A 204 2.32 11.38 18.51
N SER A 205 2.05 12.56 19.07
CA SER A 205 0.73 13.22 18.98
C SER A 205 0.82 14.64 18.41
N SER A 206 2.02 15.16 18.12
CA SER A 206 2.21 16.55 17.67
C SER A 206 2.42 16.72 16.16
N GLU A 207 2.76 15.68 15.39
CA GLU A 207 3.09 15.85 13.96
C GLU A 207 1.89 15.81 13.00
N PHE A 208 0.69 15.47 13.48
CA PHE A 208 -0.48 15.27 12.61
C PHE A 208 -1.72 16.06 13.04
N GLN A 209 -1.59 17.09 13.88
CA GLN A 209 -2.69 18.02 14.16
C GLN A 209 -2.96 18.91 12.93
N HIS A 210 -4.18 18.79 12.37
CA HIS A 210 -4.74 19.75 11.43
C HIS A 210 -4.76 21.14 12.09
N PRO A 211 -4.44 22.24 11.39
CA PRO A 211 -4.61 23.57 11.95
C PRO A 211 -6.10 23.81 12.19
N SER A 212 -6.46 24.02 13.46
CA SER A 212 -7.78 24.47 13.85
C SER A 212 -8.07 25.82 13.19
N HIS A 213 -9.22 25.89 12.51
CA HIS A 213 -9.76 27.13 11.98
C HIS A 213 -9.88 28.16 13.10
N ASN A 214 -9.14 29.27 12.99
CA ASN A 214 -9.36 30.47 13.79
C ASN A 214 -10.75 31.00 13.47
N SER A 215 -11.62 31.01 14.48
CA SER A 215 -12.86 31.77 14.47
C SER A 215 -12.53 33.26 14.46
N PHE A 216 -12.91 33.94 13.38
CA PHE A 216 -12.98 35.40 13.36
C PHE A 216 -13.97 35.86 14.44
N SER A 217 -13.46 36.58 15.44
CA SER A 217 -14.27 37.31 16.40
C SER A 217 -14.53 38.70 15.81
N THR A 218 -15.75 38.95 15.33
CA THR A 218 -16.22 40.30 15.06
C THR A 218 -16.80 40.89 16.35
N SER A 219 -16.18 41.93 16.88
CA SER A 219 -16.78 42.94 17.76
C SER A 219 -15.95 44.21 17.66
#